data_AF-A0A427CCP9-F1
#
_entry.id   AF-A0A427CCP9-F1
#
_cell.length_a   1.000
_cell.length_b   1.000
_cell.length_c   1.000
_cell.angle_alpha   90.00
_cell.angle_beta   90.00
_cell.angle_gamma   90.00
#
_symmetry.space_group_name_H-M   'P 1'
#
loop_
_entity.id
_entity.type
_entity.pdbx_description
1 polymer ?
#
loop_
_entity_poly.entity_id
_entity_poly.type
_entity_poly.pdbx_seq_one_letter_code
_entity_poly.pdbx_strand_id
1 'polypeptide(L)'
;MRTTNTPLHRRIAQPMKRSLAVLALVMALAACQGPGTEAQTANVPAAAPETAAEVPATPTTSQEAAVTTADAADDAQPAPLDESYSKASLRPEYAKCIKATEGVTPEIQACQDEEYAWQEKRLETLWRKIADGPDSVEKDKLADEQAAYLEDTDNNCTWNPDEDGQGQMLDAQSCRINRYANRADALQALTSK
;
A
#
# COMPACT_ATOMS: atom_id res chain seq x y z
N MET A 1 -54.93 -17.64 -44.93
CA MET A 1 -53.53 -17.80 -44.47
C MET A 1 -53.53 -17.71 -42.95
N ARG A 2 -53.03 -18.73 -42.26
CA ARG A 2 -53.09 -18.89 -40.79
C ARG A 2 -52.15 -17.89 -40.10
N THR A 3 -52.70 -17.09 -39.20
CA THR A 3 -51.96 -16.32 -38.20
C THR A 3 -51.98 -17.09 -36.88
N THR A 4 -50.86 -17.69 -36.51
CA THR A 4 -50.69 -18.32 -35.18
C THR A 4 -49.97 -17.34 -34.25
N ASN A 5 -50.70 -16.90 -33.23
CA ASN A 5 -50.18 -16.19 -32.06
C ASN A 5 -49.30 -17.12 -31.21
N THR A 6 -48.09 -16.67 -30.84
CA THR A 6 -47.25 -17.33 -29.84
C THR A 6 -47.03 -16.37 -28.67
N PRO A 7 -47.44 -16.73 -27.43
CA PRO A 7 -47.22 -15.90 -26.25
C PRO A 7 -45.83 -16.08 -25.62
N LEU A 8 -45.29 -14.97 -25.10
CA LEU A 8 -44.06 -14.84 -24.32
C LEU A 8 -44.05 -15.79 -23.11
N HIS A 9 -42.99 -16.60 -23.01
CA HIS A 9 -42.69 -17.36 -21.79
C HIS A 9 -41.86 -16.51 -20.82
N ARG A 10 -42.53 -16.07 -19.75
CA ARG A 10 -41.98 -15.49 -18.53
C ARG A 10 -41.18 -16.56 -17.78
N ARG A 11 -39.84 -16.46 -17.74
CA ARG A 11 -39.00 -17.31 -16.89
C ARG A 11 -39.09 -16.81 -15.45
N ILE A 12 -39.74 -17.58 -14.60
CA ILE A 12 -39.78 -17.38 -13.15
C ILE A 12 -38.52 -18.02 -12.55
N ALA A 13 -37.81 -17.25 -11.73
CA ALA A 13 -36.63 -17.66 -10.98
C ALA A 13 -36.96 -18.78 -9.97
N GLN A 14 -36.11 -19.81 -9.89
CA GLN A 14 -36.14 -20.81 -8.81
C GLN A 14 -35.01 -20.52 -7.80
N PRO A 15 -35.29 -20.54 -6.48
CA PRO A 15 -34.26 -20.37 -5.46
C PRO A 15 -33.53 -21.69 -5.18
N MET A 16 -32.20 -21.69 -5.33
CA MET A 16 -31.33 -22.81 -4.97
C MET A 16 -31.20 -22.92 -3.43
N LYS A 17 -31.85 -23.93 -2.85
CA LYS A 17 -31.59 -24.38 -1.48
C LYS A 17 -30.23 -25.09 -1.43
N ARG A 18 -29.26 -24.50 -0.76
CA ARG A 18 -27.94 -25.11 -0.48
C ARG A 18 -28.06 -26.01 0.74
N SER A 19 -28.06 -27.31 0.52
CA SER A 19 -28.01 -28.34 1.56
C SER A 19 -26.64 -28.35 2.26
N LEU A 20 -26.64 -28.32 3.59
CA LEU A 20 -25.46 -28.61 4.40
C LEU A 20 -25.05 -30.08 4.21
N ALA A 21 -23.83 -30.32 3.75
CA ALA A 21 -23.17 -31.61 3.84
C ALA A 21 -22.08 -31.53 4.90
N VAL A 22 -22.29 -32.19 6.03
CA VAL A 22 -21.31 -32.41 7.09
C VAL A 22 -20.41 -33.56 6.62
N LEU A 23 -19.13 -33.28 6.35
CA LEU A 23 -18.12 -34.31 6.13
C LEU A 23 -17.10 -34.24 7.26
N ALA A 24 -17.23 -35.16 8.22
CA ALA A 24 -16.23 -35.42 9.23
C ALA A 24 -15.15 -36.32 8.62
N LEU A 25 -13.90 -35.84 8.59
CA LEU A 25 -12.73 -36.66 8.26
C LEU A 25 -11.74 -36.60 9.44
N VAL A 26 -11.56 -37.74 10.09
CA VAL A 26 -10.60 -37.99 11.16
C VAL A 26 -9.49 -38.87 10.59
N MET A 27 -8.24 -38.39 10.60
CA MET A 27 -6.99 -39.16 10.55
C MET A 27 -5.95 -38.29 11.28
N ALA A 28 -5.64 -38.56 12.56
CA ALA A 28 -4.63 -39.50 13.06
C ALA A 28 -3.19 -38.93 13.04
N LEU A 29 -2.59 -38.96 14.24
CA LEU A 29 -1.33 -38.39 14.71
C LEU A 29 -0.09 -38.71 13.86
N ALA A 30 0.80 -37.72 13.73
CA ALA A 30 2.24 -37.93 13.83
C ALA A 30 2.91 -36.69 14.45
N ALA A 31 3.19 -36.78 15.75
CA ALA A 31 4.06 -35.86 16.45
C ALA A 31 5.51 -36.31 16.24
N CYS A 32 6.35 -35.45 15.67
CA CYS A 32 7.80 -35.54 15.82
C CYS A 32 8.27 -34.30 16.58
N GLN A 33 8.38 -34.46 17.90
CA GLN A 33 9.19 -33.61 18.76
C GLN A 33 10.65 -34.03 18.57
N GLY A 34 11.51 -33.10 18.18
CA GLY A 34 12.96 -33.25 18.30
C GLY A 34 13.48 -32.15 19.22
N PRO A 35 13.99 -32.46 20.43
CA PRO A 35 14.81 -31.56 21.19
C PRO A 35 16.27 -31.75 20.76
N GLY A 36 16.87 -30.72 20.18
CA GLY A 36 18.32 -30.61 19.97
C GLY A 36 18.68 -29.14 20.15
N THR A 37 19.13 -28.72 21.33
CA THR A 37 20.49 -28.88 21.88
C THR A 37 21.41 -27.74 21.47
N GLU A 38 21.85 -27.03 22.51
CA GLU A 38 23.07 -26.25 22.66
C GLU A 38 23.20 -24.89 21.97
N ALA A 39 22.98 -23.88 22.82
CA ALA A 39 23.82 -22.70 22.98
C ALA A 39 25.21 -22.80 22.34
N GLN A 40 25.53 -21.84 21.48
CA GLN A 40 26.90 -21.38 21.30
C GLN A 40 26.94 -19.88 21.55
N THR A 41 27.28 -19.56 22.79
CA THR A 41 27.95 -18.31 23.17
C THR A 41 29.30 -18.26 22.47
N ALA A 42 29.42 -17.42 21.45
CA ALA A 42 30.72 -16.92 21.00
C ALA A 42 30.84 -15.46 21.45
N ASN A 43 31.66 -15.27 22.48
CA ASN A 43 32.15 -13.96 22.92
C ASN A 43 32.70 -13.17 21.73
N VAL A 44 32.15 -11.99 21.48
CA VAL A 44 32.83 -10.93 20.73
C VAL A 44 33.47 -10.01 21.76
N PRO A 45 34.81 -9.88 21.81
CA PRO A 45 35.43 -8.85 22.62
C PRO A 45 35.16 -7.48 22.01
N ALA A 46 34.79 -6.56 22.90
CA ALA A 46 34.69 -5.14 22.64
C ALA A 46 36.03 -4.55 22.22
N ALA A 47 36.01 -3.73 21.17
CA ALA A 47 36.98 -2.67 20.94
C ALA A 47 36.26 -1.49 20.26
N ALA A 48 36.03 -0.44 21.04
CA ALA A 48 35.88 0.93 20.56
C ALA A 48 37.22 1.65 20.83
N PRO A 49 37.40 2.92 20.45
CA PRO A 49 36.96 3.64 19.25
C PRO A 49 38.18 4.24 18.53
N GLU A 50 38.14 4.43 17.21
CA GLU A 50 39.12 5.28 16.52
C GLU A 50 38.42 6.42 15.78
N THR A 51 38.43 7.56 16.46
CA THR A 51 38.83 8.89 15.98
C THR A 51 38.24 9.39 14.66
N ALA A 52 37.34 10.36 14.86
CA ALA A 52 37.13 11.55 14.05
C ALA A 52 38.31 11.94 13.14
N ALA A 53 38.05 11.96 11.83
CA ALA A 53 38.73 12.82 10.88
C ALA A 53 37.72 13.86 10.40
N GLU A 54 37.77 15.01 11.07
CA GLU A 54 37.09 16.24 10.72
C GLU A 54 37.66 16.73 9.38
N VAL A 55 36.87 16.62 8.31
CA VAL A 55 37.18 17.27 7.03
C VAL A 55 36.64 18.70 7.12
N PRO A 56 37.49 19.74 7.10
CA PRO A 56 37.02 21.11 7.20
C PRO A 56 36.21 21.48 5.95
N ALA A 57 34.94 21.79 6.19
CA ALA A 57 34.05 22.40 5.22
C ALA A 57 34.51 23.83 4.93
N THR A 58 35.03 24.07 3.72
CA THR A 58 35.09 25.42 3.13
C THR A 58 33.74 25.71 2.46
N PRO A 59 33.01 26.78 2.85
CA PRO A 59 31.80 27.18 2.15
C PRO A 59 32.19 27.90 0.86
N THR A 60 32.17 27.19 -0.27
CA THR A 60 32.16 27.82 -1.59
C THR A 60 30.72 28.18 -1.92
N THR A 61 30.38 29.44 -1.65
CA THR A 61 29.26 30.12 -2.28
C THR A 61 29.56 30.23 -3.78
N SER A 62 29.02 29.31 -4.58
CA SER A 62 28.90 29.48 -6.03
C SER A 62 27.45 29.83 -6.35
N GLN A 63 27.20 31.13 -6.32
CA GLN A 63 26.07 31.75 -6.99
C GLN A 63 26.44 31.88 -8.47
N GLU A 64 25.88 31.04 -9.32
CA GLU A 64 25.98 31.16 -10.78
C GLU A 64 24.57 31.00 -11.33
N ALA A 65 23.87 32.12 -11.46
CA ALA A 65 23.71 32.85 -12.72
C ALA A 65 22.81 32.09 -13.70
N ALA A 66 21.59 32.59 -13.82
CA ALA A 66 20.64 32.21 -14.84
C ALA A 66 21.27 32.34 -16.24
N VAL A 67 21.42 31.21 -16.93
CA VAL A 67 21.68 31.17 -18.36
C VAL A 67 20.36 30.80 -19.04
N THR A 68 19.74 31.82 -19.64
CA THR A 68 18.72 31.63 -20.67
C THR A 68 19.44 31.19 -21.94
N THR A 69 19.28 29.92 -22.31
CA THR A 69 19.51 29.45 -23.69
C THR A 69 18.28 28.69 -24.14
N ALA A 70 17.59 29.27 -25.11
CA ALA A 70 16.57 28.63 -25.91
C ALA A 70 17.19 27.55 -26.82
N ASP A 71 16.37 26.55 -27.13
CA ASP A 71 16.59 25.44 -28.06
C ASP A 71 17.45 24.27 -27.53
N ALA A 72 16.84 23.48 -26.66
CA ALA A 72 17.16 22.07 -26.49
C ALA A 72 15.84 21.30 -26.59
N ALA A 73 15.81 20.25 -27.41
CA ALA A 73 14.71 19.30 -27.43
C ALA A 73 14.46 18.83 -26.00
N ASP A 74 13.22 19.04 -25.56
CA ASP A 74 12.73 18.88 -24.21
C ASP A 74 12.71 17.39 -23.85
N ASP A 75 13.86 16.85 -23.43
CA ASP A 75 13.90 15.72 -22.51
C ASP A 75 13.39 16.22 -21.15
N ALA A 76 12.12 16.65 -21.09
CA ALA A 76 11.47 16.99 -19.84
C ALA A 76 11.41 15.73 -19.00
N GLN A 77 12.35 15.63 -18.06
CA GLN A 77 12.23 14.71 -16.95
C GLN A 77 10.85 14.96 -16.32
N PRO A 78 10.01 13.92 -16.17
CA PRO A 78 8.73 14.08 -15.49
C PRO A 78 8.94 14.76 -14.15
N ALA A 79 8.01 15.67 -13.81
CA ALA A 79 8.07 16.39 -12.55
C ALA A 79 8.18 15.38 -11.39
N PRO A 80 9.04 15.63 -10.38
CA PRO A 80 9.16 14.73 -9.24
C PRO A 80 7.80 14.52 -8.57
N LEU A 81 7.52 13.27 -8.19
CA LEU A 81 6.36 12.95 -7.36
C LEU A 81 6.46 13.69 -6.02
N ASP A 82 5.31 14.08 -5.48
CA ASP A 82 5.25 14.74 -4.17
C ASP A 82 5.58 13.78 -3.02
N GLU A 83 5.72 14.32 -1.80
CA GLU A 83 6.12 13.52 -0.63
C GLU A 83 5.08 12.48 -0.19
N SER A 84 3.81 12.60 -0.58
CA SER A 84 2.74 11.67 -0.18
C SER A 84 2.92 10.26 -0.71
N TYR A 85 3.77 10.11 -1.73
CA TYR A 85 4.19 8.83 -2.29
C TYR A 85 5.21 8.09 -1.41
N SER A 86 5.98 8.81 -0.60
CA SER A 86 7.10 8.24 0.18
C SER A 86 6.98 8.40 1.69
N LYS A 87 6.03 9.23 2.16
CA LYS A 87 5.86 9.53 3.58
C LYS A 87 4.39 9.53 3.98
N ALA A 88 4.09 8.93 5.12
CA ALA A 88 2.81 9.04 5.80
C ALA A 88 2.94 8.74 7.30
N SER A 89 1.92 9.10 8.07
CA SER A 89 1.81 8.68 9.47
C SER A 89 1.24 7.26 9.54
N LEU A 90 2.12 6.27 9.64
CA LEU A 90 1.74 4.85 9.73
C LEU A 90 1.58 4.40 11.18
N ARG A 91 0.92 3.26 11.37
CA ARG A 91 0.74 2.69 12.71
C ARG A 91 2.07 2.31 13.37
N PRO A 92 2.21 2.49 14.69
CA PRO A 92 3.37 1.97 15.42
C PRO A 92 3.57 0.45 15.27
N GLU A 93 2.49 -0.30 15.05
CA GLU A 93 2.50 -1.75 14.80
C GLU A 93 3.29 -2.10 13.53
N TYR A 94 3.14 -1.31 12.46
CA TYR A 94 3.88 -1.51 11.21
C TYR A 94 5.39 -1.37 11.44
N ALA A 95 5.83 -0.31 12.13
CA ALA A 95 7.24 -0.11 12.43
C ALA A 95 7.83 -1.24 13.31
N LYS A 96 7.04 -1.77 14.26
CA LYS A 96 7.43 -2.94 15.07
C LYS A 96 7.55 -4.19 14.20
N CYS A 97 6.62 -4.40 13.27
CA CYS A 97 6.63 -5.53 12.35
C CYS A 97 7.88 -5.49 11.47
N ILE A 98 8.12 -4.37 10.77
CA ILE A 98 9.29 -4.15 9.91
C ILE A 98 10.60 -4.38 10.68
N LYS A 99 10.71 -3.91 11.92
CA LYS A 99 11.90 -4.15 12.74
C LYS A 99 12.13 -5.64 13.04
N ALA A 100 11.06 -6.41 13.20
CA ALA A 100 11.12 -7.83 13.55
C ALA A 100 11.42 -8.73 12.35
N THR A 101 11.35 -8.22 11.11
CA THR A 101 11.64 -9.03 9.91
C THR A 101 13.13 -9.28 9.71
N GLU A 102 14.01 -8.51 10.37
CA GLU A 102 15.46 -8.57 10.18
C GLU A 102 15.91 -8.44 8.71
N GLY A 103 15.10 -7.78 7.88
CA GLY A 103 15.38 -7.58 6.45
C GLY A 103 14.91 -8.72 5.54
N VAL A 104 14.25 -9.75 6.06
CA VAL A 104 13.79 -10.89 5.25
C VAL A 104 12.57 -10.47 4.42
N THR A 105 12.71 -10.54 3.09
CA THR A 105 11.78 -9.92 2.13
C THR A 105 10.33 -10.40 2.24
N PRO A 106 10.02 -11.71 2.27
CA PRO A 106 8.64 -12.19 2.43
C PRO A 106 7.97 -11.68 3.71
N GLU A 107 8.71 -11.51 4.78
CA GLU A 107 8.25 -11.01 6.07
C GLU A 107 8.01 -9.50 6.02
N ILE A 108 8.87 -8.75 5.32
CA ILE A 108 8.61 -7.31 5.03
C ILE A 108 7.32 -7.17 4.23
N GLN A 109 7.16 -7.98 3.19
CA GLN A 109 5.95 -7.96 2.36
C GLN A 109 4.70 -8.26 3.21
N ALA A 110 4.76 -9.26 4.11
CA ALA A 110 3.66 -9.56 5.01
C ALA A 110 3.30 -8.39 5.95
N CYS A 111 4.31 -7.68 6.48
CA CYS A 111 4.09 -6.46 7.28
C CYS A 111 3.41 -5.35 6.45
N GLN A 112 3.84 -5.18 5.21
CA GLN A 112 3.28 -4.20 4.28
C GLN A 112 1.84 -4.54 3.88
N ASP A 113 1.54 -5.82 3.63
CA ASP A 113 0.18 -6.28 3.32
C ASP A 113 -0.78 -6.01 4.49
N GLU A 114 -0.35 -6.26 5.73
CA GLU A 114 -1.16 -5.97 6.92
C GLU A 114 -1.42 -4.47 7.07
N GLU A 115 -0.39 -3.64 6.91
CA GLU A 115 -0.56 -2.19 7.02
C GLU A 115 -1.44 -1.63 5.90
N TYR A 116 -1.25 -2.10 4.66
CA TYR A 116 -2.08 -1.70 3.54
C TYR A 116 -3.56 -2.04 3.79
N ALA A 117 -3.86 -3.28 4.19
CA ALA A 117 -5.23 -3.70 4.50
C ALA A 117 -5.86 -2.84 5.61
N TRP A 118 -5.08 -2.41 6.60
CA TRP A 118 -5.57 -1.53 7.64
C TRP A 118 -5.89 -0.13 7.12
N GLN A 119 -4.99 0.47 6.32
CA GLN A 119 -5.16 1.81 5.76
C GLN A 119 -6.30 1.86 4.74
N GLU A 120 -6.43 0.82 3.91
CA GLU A 120 -7.55 0.64 2.97
C GLU A 120 -8.88 0.64 3.72
N LYS A 121 -9.02 -0.23 4.72
CA LYS A 121 -10.23 -0.30 5.54
C LYS A 121 -10.54 1.02 6.24
N ARG A 122 -9.51 1.73 6.72
CA ARG A 122 -9.67 3.03 7.36
C ARG A 122 -10.19 4.06 6.37
N LEU A 123 -9.59 4.16 5.19
CA LEU A 123 -10.01 5.05 4.11
C LEU A 123 -11.45 4.78 3.72
N GLU A 124 -11.80 3.52 3.42
CA GLU A 124 -13.18 3.15 3.06
C GLU A 124 -14.18 3.53 4.15
N THR A 125 -13.83 3.33 5.42
CA THR A 125 -14.70 3.65 6.55
C THR A 125 -14.96 5.15 6.63
N LEU A 126 -13.94 5.97 6.41
CA LEU A 126 -14.08 7.43 6.42
C LEU A 126 -14.84 7.92 5.18
N TRP A 127 -14.58 7.33 4.02
CA TRP A 127 -15.31 7.62 2.80
C TRP A 127 -16.81 7.33 2.93
N ARG A 128 -17.18 6.16 3.47
CA ARG A 128 -18.58 5.80 3.70
C ARG A 128 -19.30 6.82 4.59
N LYS A 129 -18.66 7.30 5.66
CA LYS A 129 -19.25 8.34 6.52
C LYS A 129 -19.59 9.62 5.77
N ILE A 130 -18.76 9.99 4.78
CA ILE A 130 -19.00 11.17 3.94
C ILE A 130 -20.10 10.86 2.91
N ALA A 131 -20.02 9.70 2.26
CA ALA A 131 -20.96 9.28 1.24
C ALA A 131 -22.40 9.12 1.75
N ASP A 132 -22.57 8.68 3.01
CA ASP A 132 -23.86 8.56 3.69
C ASP A 132 -24.49 9.91 4.07
N GLY A 133 -23.75 11.02 3.90
CA GLY A 133 -24.23 12.37 4.14
C GLY A 133 -25.19 12.89 3.05
N PRO A 134 -25.84 14.05 3.30
CA PRO A 134 -26.70 14.70 2.31
C PRO A 134 -25.99 14.96 0.98
N ASP A 135 -26.77 15.04 -0.08
CA ASP A 135 -26.25 15.36 -1.40
C ASP A 135 -25.89 16.84 -1.53
N SER A 136 -24.74 17.14 -2.15
CA SER A 136 -24.26 18.50 -2.37
C SER A 136 -23.20 18.55 -3.47
N VAL A 137 -23.06 19.73 -4.09
CA VAL A 137 -22.02 19.98 -5.12
C VAL A 137 -20.61 19.74 -4.55
N GLU A 138 -20.39 20.05 -3.28
CA GLU A 138 -19.12 19.82 -2.59
C GLU A 138 -18.84 18.33 -2.42
N LYS A 139 -19.87 17.52 -2.14
CA LYS A 139 -19.73 16.07 -2.04
C LYS A 139 -19.39 15.45 -3.40
N ASP A 140 -20.04 15.90 -4.47
CA ASP A 140 -19.75 15.44 -5.84
C ASP A 140 -18.31 15.76 -6.22
N LYS A 141 -17.87 17.01 -5.97
CA LYS A 141 -16.48 17.41 -6.21
C LYS A 141 -15.49 16.55 -5.40
N LEU A 142 -15.79 16.27 -4.13
CA LEU A 142 -14.93 15.43 -3.30
C LEU A 142 -14.89 13.98 -3.79
N ALA A 143 -15.97 13.47 -4.36
CA ALA A 143 -16.02 12.14 -4.98
C ALA A 143 -15.12 12.08 -6.23
N ASP A 144 -15.15 13.12 -7.06
CA ASP A 144 -14.25 13.23 -8.21
C ASP A 144 -12.78 13.30 -7.76
N GLU A 145 -12.49 14.12 -6.73
CA GLU A 145 -11.14 14.21 -6.13
C GLU A 145 -10.70 12.87 -5.52
N GLN A 146 -11.62 12.10 -4.90
CA GLN A 146 -11.35 10.77 -4.37
C GLN A 146 -11.00 9.77 -5.48
N ALA A 147 -11.78 9.76 -6.56
CA ALA A 147 -11.54 8.88 -7.69
C ALA A 147 -10.21 9.20 -8.38
N ALA A 148 -9.96 10.48 -8.67
CA ALA A 148 -8.70 10.92 -9.28
C ALA A 148 -7.49 10.59 -8.39
N TYR A 149 -7.60 10.74 -7.06
CA TYR A 149 -6.52 10.40 -6.15
C TYR A 149 -6.16 8.91 -6.17
N LEU A 150 -7.18 8.04 -6.22
CA LEU A 150 -6.96 6.60 -6.28
C LEU A 150 -6.40 6.17 -7.63
N GLU A 151 -6.90 6.72 -8.73
CA GLU A 151 -6.36 6.48 -10.07
C GLU A 151 -4.89 6.93 -10.18
N ASP A 152 -4.57 8.13 -9.71
CA ASP A 152 -3.19 8.65 -9.62
C ASP A 152 -2.30 7.73 -8.76
N THR A 153 -2.85 7.16 -7.69
CA THR A 153 -2.13 6.21 -6.85
C THR A 153 -1.85 4.89 -7.58
N ASP A 154 -2.84 4.34 -8.29
CA ASP A 154 -2.69 3.09 -9.03
C ASP A 154 -1.69 3.22 -10.17
N ASN A 155 -1.67 4.36 -10.86
CA ASN A 155 -0.75 4.64 -11.95
C ASN A 155 0.71 4.81 -11.49
N ASN A 156 0.93 5.44 -10.33
CA ASN A 156 2.28 5.78 -9.85
C ASN A 156 2.84 4.78 -8.82
N CYS A 157 2.00 3.96 -8.19
CA CYS A 157 2.41 2.94 -7.22
C CYS A 157 2.21 1.52 -7.77
N THR A 158 2.64 1.26 -9.01
CA THR A 158 2.52 -0.04 -9.66
C THR A 158 3.83 -0.82 -9.64
N TRP A 159 3.74 -2.15 -9.70
CA TRP A 159 4.87 -3.08 -9.83
C TRP A 159 4.62 -4.00 -11.02
N ASN A 160 5.59 -4.13 -11.90
CA ASN A 160 5.54 -5.02 -13.05
C ASN A 160 6.43 -6.25 -12.84
N PRO A 161 5.88 -7.47 -12.59
CA PRO A 161 6.70 -8.67 -12.37
C PRO A 161 7.61 -9.06 -13.53
N ASP A 162 7.33 -8.59 -14.76
CA ASP A 162 8.14 -8.90 -15.94
C ASP A 162 9.36 -7.98 -16.08
N GLU A 163 9.33 -6.79 -15.46
CA GLU A 163 10.36 -5.75 -15.60
C GLU A 163 11.07 -5.44 -14.27
N ASP A 164 10.38 -5.64 -13.14
CA ASP A 164 10.78 -5.17 -11.83
C ASP A 164 11.18 -6.31 -10.88
N GLY A 165 12.15 -6.02 -10.00
CA GLY A 165 12.61 -6.94 -8.98
C GLY A 165 11.79 -6.89 -7.68
N GLN A 166 12.22 -7.70 -6.70
CA GLN A 166 11.59 -7.75 -5.37
C GLN A 166 11.70 -6.43 -4.60
N GLY A 167 12.77 -5.64 -4.82
CA GLY A 167 12.91 -4.32 -4.18
C GLY A 167 11.81 -3.38 -4.64
N GLN A 168 11.61 -3.29 -5.95
CA GLN A 168 10.57 -2.46 -6.58
C GLN A 168 9.16 -2.91 -6.15
N MET A 169 8.94 -4.21 -5.95
CA MET A 169 7.69 -4.72 -5.39
C MET A 169 7.41 -4.14 -3.98
N LEU A 170 8.41 -4.15 -3.09
CA LEU A 170 8.29 -3.56 -1.75
C LEU A 170 8.15 -2.03 -1.79
N ASP A 171 8.79 -1.37 -2.76
CA ASP A 171 8.69 0.08 -2.95
C ASP A 171 7.29 0.48 -3.43
N ALA A 172 6.74 -0.23 -4.42
CA ALA A 172 5.38 -0.02 -4.92
C ALA A 172 4.33 -0.25 -3.83
N GLN A 173 4.51 -1.28 -2.99
CA GLN A 173 3.62 -1.53 -1.87
C GLN A 173 3.73 -0.44 -0.79
N SER A 174 4.95 0.02 -0.47
CA SER A 174 5.16 1.16 0.44
C SER A 174 4.51 2.44 -0.09
N CYS A 175 4.61 2.67 -1.39
CA CYS A 175 3.96 3.78 -2.09
C CYS A 175 2.44 3.78 -1.88
N ARG A 176 1.78 2.63 -2.11
CA ARG A 176 0.34 2.46 -1.88
C ARG A 176 -0.04 2.71 -0.42
N ILE A 177 0.69 2.14 0.53
CA ILE A 177 0.46 2.33 1.97
C ILE A 177 0.48 3.81 2.33
N ASN A 178 1.49 4.56 1.86
CA ASN A 178 1.61 5.99 2.13
C ASN A 178 0.44 6.79 1.56
N ARG A 179 0.07 6.53 0.30
CA ARG A 179 -1.04 7.21 -0.38
C ARG A 179 -2.38 6.96 0.32
N TYR A 180 -2.65 5.72 0.70
CA TYR A 180 -3.88 5.38 1.42
C TYR A 180 -3.92 5.99 2.82
N ALA A 181 -2.81 5.98 3.55
CA ALA A 181 -2.72 6.59 4.89
C ALA A 181 -2.95 8.11 4.85
N ASN A 182 -2.28 8.82 3.93
CA ASN A 182 -2.44 10.27 3.76
C ASN A 182 -3.87 10.64 3.36
N ARG A 183 -4.49 9.86 2.45
CA ARG A 183 -5.87 10.11 2.04
C ARG A 183 -6.84 9.85 3.19
N ALA A 184 -6.62 8.79 3.97
CA ALA A 184 -7.40 8.55 5.18
C ALA A 184 -7.28 9.72 6.18
N ASP A 185 -6.09 10.28 6.40
CA ASP A 185 -5.92 11.47 7.26
C ASP A 185 -6.73 12.67 6.75
N ALA A 186 -6.68 12.93 5.42
CA ALA A 186 -7.45 14.01 4.80
C ALA A 186 -8.97 13.83 4.97
N LEU A 187 -9.49 12.62 4.72
CA LEU A 187 -10.92 12.33 4.93
C LEU A 187 -11.31 12.37 6.41
N GLN A 188 -10.41 11.98 7.32
CA GLN A 188 -10.66 12.09 8.76
C GLN A 188 -10.81 13.54 9.21
N ALA A 189 -10.00 14.45 8.67
CA ALA A 189 -10.12 15.89 8.96
C ALA A 189 -11.45 16.49 8.48
N LEU A 190 -12.09 15.92 7.46
CA LEU A 190 -13.41 16.33 6.98
C LEU A 190 -14.55 15.79 7.85
N THR A 191 -14.37 14.60 8.44
CA THR A 191 -15.42 13.91 9.23
C THR A 191 -15.37 14.15 10.73
N SER A 192 -14.33 14.85 11.22
CA SER A 192 -14.15 15.15 12.65
C SER A 192 -14.64 16.54 13.06
N LYS A 193 -15.41 17.22 12.19
CA LYS A 193 -16.02 18.53 12.42
C LYS A 193 -17.49 18.36 12.79
#